data_AF-A0A2M6ZL75-F1
#
_entry.id   AF-A0A2M6ZL75-F1
#
_cell.length_a   1.000
_cell.length_b   1.000
_cell.length_c   1.000
_cell.angle_alpha   90.00
_cell.angle_beta   90.00
_cell.angle_gamma   90.00
#
_symmetry.space_group_name_H-M   'P 1'
#
loop_
_entity.id
_entity.type
_entity.pdbx_description
1 polymer ?
#
loop_
_entity_poly.entity_id
_entity_poly.type
_entity_poly.pdbx_seq_one_letter_code
_entity_poly.pdbx_strand_id
1 'polypeptide(L)'
;MAPKRHDDDRERPSWREIDQRRDGSRHREKAPPPAPKAQAELIRKQALAQAEALFKGKRRRPEYQTDLKKLESGHGGKKFPTLAKKFLEEYGLPEEWGALTRLLDYDDPTAVVSVLQAMASQLEKRSRVERQGFKGRLQVLALTNPHLEIRRAAEEILAKFE
;
A
#
# COMPACT_ATOMS: atom_id res chain seq x y z
N MET A 1 26.21 71.47 -44.82
CA MET A 1 25.55 71.83 -43.54
C MET A 1 24.20 71.10 -43.51
N ALA A 2 24.06 70.05 -42.70
CA ALA A 2 22.82 69.34 -42.43
C ALA A 2 22.89 68.72 -41.00
N PRO A 3 21.78 68.66 -40.25
CA PRO A 3 21.83 68.72 -38.78
C PRO A 3 22.05 67.36 -38.10
N LYS A 4 22.77 67.39 -36.97
CA LYS A 4 22.85 66.34 -35.96
C LYS A 4 21.45 66.07 -35.38
N ARG A 5 21.03 64.81 -35.36
CA ARG A 5 19.99 64.31 -34.45
C ARG A 5 20.63 63.34 -33.47
N HIS A 6 20.92 63.84 -32.27
CA HIS A 6 20.84 63.03 -31.06
C HIS A 6 19.36 62.70 -30.85
N ASP A 7 19.00 61.44 -30.69
CA ASP A 7 17.94 61.02 -29.76
C ASP A 7 17.87 59.48 -29.67
N ASP A 8 17.80 59.03 -28.42
CA ASP A 8 17.32 57.75 -27.88
C ASP A 8 18.20 56.49 -27.94
N ASP A 9 19.14 56.50 -27.00
CA ASP A 9 19.62 55.39 -26.15
C ASP A 9 18.48 54.48 -25.61
N ARG A 10 17.85 53.67 -26.47
CA ARG A 10 17.13 52.48 -26.01
C ARG A 10 17.92 51.24 -26.38
N GLU A 11 18.89 50.91 -25.53
CA GLU A 11 19.55 49.61 -25.51
C GLU A 11 18.47 48.52 -25.58
N ARG A 12 18.45 47.80 -26.70
CA ARG A 12 17.56 46.64 -26.88
C ARG A 12 17.92 45.61 -25.81
N PRO A 13 16.97 45.15 -24.97
CA PRO A 13 17.25 44.17 -23.94
C PRO A 13 17.88 42.92 -24.54
N SER A 14 18.90 42.41 -23.86
CA SER A 14 19.56 41.16 -24.22
C SER A 14 18.56 39.99 -24.14
N TRP A 15 18.73 38.98 -25.01
CA TRP A 15 17.93 37.76 -24.97
C TRP A 15 17.91 37.09 -23.58
N ARG A 16 19.00 37.22 -22.80
CA ARG A 16 19.05 36.72 -21.42
C ARG A 16 18.14 37.50 -20.48
N GLU A 17 17.94 38.78 -20.72
CA GLU A 17 17.10 39.66 -19.91
C GLU A 17 15.60 39.42 -20.20
N ILE A 18 15.27 39.09 -21.45
CA ILE A 18 13.93 38.67 -21.85
C ILE A 18 13.56 37.34 -21.17
N ASP A 19 14.50 36.41 -21.11
CA ASP A 19 14.30 35.11 -20.45
C ASP A 19 14.13 35.26 -18.93
N GLN A 20 14.92 36.14 -18.32
CA GLN A 20 14.83 36.46 -16.89
C GLN A 20 13.50 37.13 -16.51
N ARG A 21 12.94 37.97 -17.40
CA ARG A 21 11.60 38.57 -17.20
C ARG A 21 10.48 37.56 -17.36
N ARG A 22 10.70 36.49 -18.13
CA ARG A 22 9.72 35.41 -18.35
C ARG A 22 9.63 34.48 -17.15
N ASP A 23 10.75 34.19 -16.50
CA ASP A 23 10.81 33.34 -15.29
C ASP A 23 10.34 34.05 -14.01
N GLY A 24 10.21 35.39 -14.03
CA GLY A 24 9.76 36.18 -12.88
C GLY A 24 8.25 36.21 -12.63
N SER A 25 7.44 35.43 -13.37
CA SER A 25 5.98 35.47 -13.21
C SER A 25 5.56 34.97 -11.81
N ARG A 26 5.01 35.89 -11.00
CA ARG A 26 4.51 35.66 -9.63
C ARG A 26 3.23 34.79 -9.57
N HIS A 27 2.89 34.04 -10.62
CA HIS A 27 1.63 33.31 -10.74
C HIS A 27 1.84 31.82 -11.03
N ARG A 28 2.86 31.21 -10.40
CA ARG A 28 2.83 29.77 -10.19
C ARG A 28 2.28 29.55 -8.79
N GLU A 29 0.99 29.20 -8.70
CA GLU A 29 0.45 28.63 -7.47
C GLU A 29 1.37 27.48 -7.07
N LYS A 30 2.06 27.68 -5.94
CA LYS A 30 2.99 26.72 -5.39
C LYS A 30 2.12 25.53 -4.98
N ALA A 31 2.24 24.41 -5.70
CA ALA A 31 1.58 23.18 -5.30
C ALA A 31 1.81 22.98 -3.80
N PRO A 32 0.77 22.71 -3.00
CA PRO A 32 0.92 22.59 -1.57
C PRO A 32 2.02 21.57 -1.27
N PRO A 33 2.92 21.85 -0.32
CA PRO A 33 3.98 20.92 0.02
C PRO A 33 3.35 19.56 0.35
N PRO A 34 3.93 18.43 -0.09
CA PRO A 34 3.41 17.12 0.26
C PRO A 34 3.29 17.04 1.78
N ALA A 35 2.10 16.70 2.27
CA ALA A 35 1.83 16.62 3.71
C ALA A 35 2.95 15.80 4.39
N PRO A 36 3.43 16.21 5.57
CA PRO A 36 4.49 15.49 6.25
C PRO A 36 4.09 14.02 6.41
N LYS A 37 4.99 13.09 6.07
CA LYS A 37 4.71 11.64 5.97
C LYS A 37 3.93 11.09 7.16
N ALA A 38 4.18 11.62 8.37
CA ALA A 38 3.47 11.28 9.59
C ALA A 38 1.96 11.59 9.54
N GLN A 39 1.53 12.71 8.96
CA GLN A 39 0.11 13.05 8.81
C GLN A 39 -0.58 12.17 7.76
N ALA A 40 0.12 11.83 6.67
CA ALA A 40 -0.40 10.91 5.66
C ALA A 40 -0.60 9.49 6.21
N GLU A 41 0.31 9.02 7.09
CA GLU A 41 0.15 7.74 7.78
C GLU A 41 -1.02 7.73 8.76
N LEU A 42 -1.25 8.83 9.49
CA LEU A 42 -2.41 8.95 10.38
C LEU A 42 -3.73 8.93 9.62
N ILE A 43 -3.81 9.66 8.49
CA ILE A 43 -5.00 9.65 7.62
C ILE A 43 -5.23 8.26 7.04
N ARG A 44 -4.17 7.56 6.59
CA ARG A 44 -4.27 6.17 6.13
C ARG A 44 -4.75 5.24 7.23
N LYS A 45 -4.21 5.34 8.44
CA LYS A 45 -4.64 4.53 9.60
C LYS A 45 -6.10 4.78 9.97
N GLN A 46 -6.56 6.03 9.93
CA GLN A 46 -7.97 6.36 10.18
C GLN A 46 -8.89 5.84 9.07
N ALA A 47 -8.48 5.95 7.80
CA ALA A 47 -9.22 5.39 6.68
C ALA A 47 -9.32 3.86 6.77
N LEU A 48 -8.23 3.19 7.15
CA LEU A 48 -8.21 1.75 7.40
C LEU A 48 -9.14 1.36 8.57
N ALA A 49 -9.09 2.09 9.69
CA ALA A 49 -9.94 1.81 10.85
C ALA A 49 -11.44 2.03 10.55
N GLN A 50 -11.78 3.07 9.78
CA GLN A 50 -13.17 3.32 9.35
C GLN A 50 -13.65 2.24 8.37
N ALA A 51 -12.79 1.82 7.45
CA ALA A 51 -13.09 0.70 6.55
C ALA A 51 -13.31 -0.59 7.34
N GLU A 52 -12.44 -0.93 8.30
CA GLU A 52 -12.60 -2.10 9.17
C GLU A 52 -13.91 -2.10 9.95
N ALA A 53 -14.37 -0.95 10.45
CA ALA A 53 -15.65 -0.83 11.14
C ALA A 53 -16.84 -1.13 10.21
N LEU A 54 -16.78 -0.71 8.95
CA LEU A 54 -17.81 -1.02 7.93
C LEU A 54 -17.82 -2.51 7.57
N PHE A 55 -16.66 -3.16 7.56
CA PHE A 55 -16.55 -4.57 7.21
C PHE A 55 -16.98 -5.53 8.33
N LYS A 56 -16.81 -5.17 9.61
CA LYS A 56 -17.28 -6.00 10.75
C LYS A 56 -18.77 -6.34 10.68
N GLY A 57 -19.62 -5.44 10.18
CA GLY A 57 -21.05 -5.70 9.98
C GLY A 57 -21.35 -6.66 8.82
N LYS A 58 -20.54 -6.63 7.75
CA LYS A 58 -20.69 -7.51 6.58
C LYS A 58 -20.25 -8.95 6.85
N ARG A 59 -19.26 -9.14 7.72
CA ARG A 59 -18.75 -10.48 8.12
C ARG A 59 -19.77 -11.34 8.86
N ARG A 60 -20.78 -10.75 9.52
CA ARG A 60 -21.87 -11.50 10.17
C ARG A 60 -22.91 -12.07 9.21
N ARG A 61 -22.86 -11.67 7.93
CA ARG A 61 -23.84 -12.13 6.94
C ARG A 61 -23.59 -13.59 6.57
N PRO A 62 -24.63 -14.37 6.25
CA PRO A 62 -24.46 -15.73 5.74
C PRO A 62 -23.66 -15.74 4.42
N GLU A 63 -23.76 -14.67 3.62
CA GLU A 63 -23.00 -14.43 2.39
C GLU A 63 -21.49 -14.56 2.62
N TYR A 64 -20.98 -13.98 3.73
CA TYR A 64 -19.57 -14.05 4.10
C TYR A 64 -19.08 -15.51 4.20
N GLN A 65 -19.83 -16.37 4.88
CA GLN A 65 -19.45 -17.79 5.01
C GLN A 65 -19.49 -18.51 3.66
N THR A 66 -20.44 -18.16 2.78
CA THR A 66 -20.50 -18.76 1.45
C THR A 66 -19.30 -18.36 0.60
N ASP A 67 -18.90 -17.09 0.65
CA ASP A 67 -17.76 -16.58 -0.11
C ASP A 67 -16.44 -17.01 0.48
N LEU A 68 -16.36 -17.15 1.81
CA LEU A 68 -15.23 -17.78 2.49
C LEU A 68 -15.04 -19.23 2.01
N LYS A 69 -16.12 -20.02 1.98
CA LYS A 69 -16.06 -21.41 1.46
C LYS A 69 -15.66 -21.47 -0.01
N LYS A 70 -16.13 -20.52 -0.84
CA LYS A 70 -15.70 -20.41 -2.25
C LYS A 70 -14.22 -20.07 -2.36
N LEU A 71 -13.74 -19.15 -1.54
CA LEU A 71 -12.33 -18.78 -1.47
C LEU A 71 -11.47 -19.98 -1.07
N GLU A 72 -11.90 -20.74 -0.05
CA GLU A 72 -11.21 -21.93 0.42
C GLU A 72 -11.20 -23.05 -0.63
N SER A 73 -12.33 -23.28 -1.30
CA SER A 73 -12.45 -24.32 -2.34
C SER A 73 -11.71 -23.95 -3.63
N GLY A 74 -11.55 -22.66 -3.88
CA GLY A 74 -10.83 -22.14 -5.04
C GLY A 74 -9.31 -22.07 -4.86
N HIS A 75 -8.80 -22.29 -3.65
CA HIS A 75 -7.37 -22.20 -3.34
C HIS A 75 -6.54 -23.19 -4.17
N GLY A 76 -5.38 -22.73 -4.66
CA GLY A 76 -4.54 -23.48 -5.61
C GLY A 76 -5.08 -23.51 -7.05
N GLY A 77 -6.28 -23.01 -7.31
CA GLY A 77 -6.86 -22.91 -8.64
C GLY A 77 -6.53 -21.59 -9.33
N LYS A 78 -6.61 -21.57 -10.68
CA LYS A 78 -6.41 -20.36 -11.50
C LYS A 78 -7.39 -19.22 -11.17
N LYS A 79 -8.53 -19.54 -10.55
CA LYS A 79 -9.57 -18.58 -10.16
C LYS A 79 -9.32 -17.97 -8.78
N PHE A 80 -8.35 -18.49 -8.01
CA PHE A 80 -8.07 -18.03 -6.65
C PHE A 80 -7.78 -16.53 -6.59
N PRO A 81 -6.91 -15.95 -7.44
CA PRO A 81 -6.62 -14.51 -7.37
C PRO A 81 -7.87 -13.64 -7.56
N THR A 82 -8.73 -14.02 -8.50
CA THR A 82 -9.99 -13.29 -8.75
C THR A 82 -10.96 -13.40 -7.58
N LEU A 83 -11.04 -14.58 -6.95
CA LEU A 83 -11.89 -14.78 -5.76
C LEU A 83 -11.34 -14.03 -4.55
N ALA A 84 -10.03 -14.11 -4.31
CA ALA A 84 -9.34 -13.39 -3.24
C ALA A 84 -9.52 -11.89 -3.37
N LYS A 85 -9.34 -11.35 -4.59
CA LYS A 85 -9.57 -9.93 -4.87
C LYS A 85 -10.98 -9.49 -4.50
N LYS A 86 -12.00 -10.18 -5.02
CA LYS A 86 -13.42 -9.86 -4.74
C LYS A 86 -13.72 -9.95 -3.25
N PHE A 87 -13.21 -10.99 -2.59
CA PHE A 87 -13.40 -11.19 -1.16
C PHE A 87 -12.79 -10.05 -0.33
N LEU A 88 -11.55 -9.65 -0.65
CA LEU A 88 -10.85 -8.57 0.04
C LEU A 88 -11.53 -7.21 -0.21
N GLU A 89 -12.04 -6.96 -1.41
CA GLU A 89 -12.78 -5.73 -1.73
C GLU A 89 -14.12 -5.65 -0.97
N GLU A 90 -14.81 -6.79 -0.83
CA GLU A 90 -16.16 -6.82 -0.26
C GLU A 90 -16.18 -6.91 1.28
N TYR A 91 -15.23 -7.66 1.86
CA TYR A 91 -15.20 -8.01 3.29
C TYR A 91 -13.91 -7.62 4.02
N GLY A 92 -12.86 -7.22 3.29
CA GLY A 92 -11.53 -6.98 3.83
C GLY A 92 -10.81 -8.28 4.24
N LEU A 93 -9.77 -8.14 5.08
CA LEU A 93 -9.02 -9.31 5.58
C LEU A 93 -9.89 -10.21 6.47
N PRO A 94 -9.86 -11.54 6.28
CA PRO A 94 -10.54 -12.48 7.16
C PRO A 94 -9.88 -12.58 8.54
N GLU A 95 -10.61 -13.07 9.55
CA GLU A 95 -10.09 -13.29 10.90
C GLU A 95 -9.66 -14.75 11.12
N GLU A 96 -10.17 -15.64 10.27
CA GLU A 96 -9.97 -17.08 10.31
C GLU A 96 -8.55 -17.44 9.87
N TRP A 97 -7.84 -18.16 10.73
CA TRP A 97 -6.45 -18.57 10.49
C TRP A 97 -6.25 -19.34 9.18
N GLY A 98 -7.20 -20.22 8.86
CA GLY A 98 -7.18 -21.00 7.62
C GLY A 98 -7.36 -20.14 6.37
N ALA A 99 -8.17 -19.08 6.44
CA ALA A 99 -8.36 -18.17 5.33
C ALA A 99 -7.15 -17.25 5.14
N LEU A 100 -6.61 -16.72 6.24
CA LEU A 100 -5.35 -15.96 6.25
C LEU A 100 -4.20 -16.79 5.66
N THR A 101 -4.06 -18.04 6.09
CA THR A 101 -3.06 -18.98 5.55
C THR A 101 -3.12 -19.08 4.02
N ARG A 102 -4.31 -19.16 3.44
CA ARG A 102 -4.51 -19.29 1.99
C ARG A 102 -4.20 -18.00 1.24
N LEU A 103 -4.50 -16.86 1.85
CA LEU A 103 -4.21 -15.54 1.28
C LEU A 103 -2.71 -15.21 1.23
N LEU A 104 -1.84 -16.01 1.87
CA LEU A 104 -0.39 -15.88 1.68
C LEU A 104 0.06 -16.20 0.25
N ASP A 105 -0.71 -17.02 -0.48
CA ASP A 105 -0.45 -17.38 -1.88
C ASP A 105 -1.09 -16.39 -2.86
N TYR A 106 -1.59 -15.24 -2.39
CA TYR A 106 -2.20 -14.22 -3.24
C TYR A 106 -1.14 -13.34 -3.92
N ASP A 107 -1.47 -12.86 -5.13
CA ASP A 107 -0.50 -12.14 -5.99
C ASP A 107 -0.19 -10.72 -5.52
N ASP A 108 -1.04 -10.10 -4.70
CA ASP A 108 -0.83 -8.72 -4.24
C ASP A 108 0.07 -8.69 -3.00
N PRO A 109 1.30 -8.16 -3.10
CA PRO A 109 2.24 -8.18 -1.99
C PRO A 109 1.79 -7.31 -0.83
N THR A 110 1.04 -6.23 -1.07
CA THR A 110 0.55 -5.35 -0.01
C THR A 110 -0.51 -6.04 0.85
N ALA A 111 -1.38 -6.82 0.20
CA ALA A 111 -2.34 -7.67 0.88
C ALA A 111 -1.63 -8.78 1.65
N VAL A 112 -0.61 -9.44 1.08
CA VAL A 112 0.15 -10.50 1.76
C VAL A 112 0.86 -9.97 3.01
N VAL A 113 1.50 -8.80 2.96
CA VAL A 113 2.10 -8.17 4.15
C VAL A 113 1.06 -7.92 5.23
N SER A 114 -0.13 -7.45 4.85
CA SER A 114 -1.23 -7.22 5.79
C SER A 114 -1.72 -8.54 6.41
N VAL A 115 -1.77 -9.62 5.64
CA VAL A 115 -2.10 -10.98 6.10
C VAL A 115 -1.05 -11.47 7.10
N LEU A 116 0.23 -11.30 6.81
CA LEU A 116 1.34 -11.68 7.70
C LEU A 116 1.22 -10.96 9.06
N GLN A 117 0.92 -9.66 9.06
CA GLN A 117 0.71 -8.88 10.28
C GLN A 117 -0.54 -9.34 11.08
N ALA A 118 -1.63 -9.63 10.37
CA ALA A 118 -2.85 -10.15 10.98
C ALA A 118 -2.60 -11.52 11.64
N MET A 119 -1.87 -12.43 10.95
CA MET A 119 -1.48 -13.72 11.50
C MET A 119 -0.54 -13.54 12.71
N ALA A 120 0.46 -12.67 12.63
CA ALA A 120 1.38 -12.40 13.74
C ALA A 120 0.64 -11.94 15.01
N SER A 121 -0.39 -11.11 14.85
CA SER A 121 -1.21 -10.59 15.96
C SER A 121 -2.06 -11.67 16.64
N GLN A 122 -2.26 -12.82 15.99
CA GLN A 122 -3.05 -13.93 16.52
C GLN A 122 -2.20 -15.05 17.14
N LEU A 123 -0.86 -14.98 17.04
CA LEU A 123 0.05 -16.10 17.36
C LEU A 123 -0.08 -16.64 18.78
N GLU A 124 -0.28 -15.78 19.77
CA GLU A 124 -0.39 -16.17 21.18
C GLU A 124 -1.55 -17.13 21.43
N LYS A 125 -2.63 -16.97 20.66
CA LYS A 125 -3.86 -17.77 20.77
C LYS A 125 -3.78 -19.09 19.99
N ARG A 126 -2.70 -19.32 19.23
CA ARG A 126 -2.56 -20.49 18.35
C ARG A 126 -1.86 -21.64 19.03
N SER A 127 -2.16 -22.85 18.57
CA SER A 127 -1.49 -24.05 19.02
C SER A 127 0.00 -24.03 18.69
N ARG A 128 0.80 -24.84 19.39
CA ARG A 128 2.23 -24.99 19.09
C ARG A 128 2.48 -25.45 17.65
N VAL A 129 1.62 -26.33 17.14
CA VAL A 129 1.70 -26.86 15.76
C VAL A 129 1.46 -25.75 14.74
N GLU A 130 0.41 -24.95 14.92
CA GLU A 130 0.12 -23.81 14.03
C GLU A 130 1.23 -22.75 14.05
N ARG A 131 1.76 -22.43 15.24
CA ARG A 131 2.89 -21.50 15.39
C ARG A 131 4.13 -21.99 14.66
N GLN A 132 4.45 -23.29 14.80
CA GLN A 132 5.60 -23.89 14.12
C GLN A 132 5.40 -23.92 12.60
N GLY A 133 4.20 -24.27 12.13
CA GLY A 133 3.85 -24.26 10.71
C GLY A 133 3.95 -22.86 10.11
N PHE A 134 3.53 -21.83 10.85
CA PHE A 134 3.69 -20.44 10.42
C PHE A 134 5.15 -20.00 10.41
N LYS A 135 5.95 -20.35 11.44
CA LYS A 135 7.40 -20.09 11.46
C LYS A 135 8.09 -20.69 10.23
N GLY A 136 7.78 -21.94 9.88
CA GLY A 136 8.32 -22.59 8.69
C GLY A 136 7.95 -21.85 7.40
N ARG A 137 6.70 -21.40 7.26
CA ARG A 137 6.29 -20.60 6.10
C ARG A 137 6.99 -19.24 6.03
N LEU A 138 7.16 -18.56 7.15
CA LEU A 138 7.89 -17.29 7.20
C LEU A 138 9.34 -17.47 6.73
N GLN A 139 10.01 -18.55 7.13
CA GLN A 139 11.37 -18.86 6.67
C GLN A 139 11.43 -19.03 5.16
N VAL A 140 10.49 -19.77 4.58
CA VAL A 140 10.40 -19.93 3.11
C VAL A 140 10.16 -18.58 2.45
N LEU A 141 9.18 -17.80 2.93
CA LEU A 141 8.85 -16.49 2.37
C LEU A 141 10.03 -15.51 2.43
N ALA A 142 10.75 -15.45 3.55
CA ALA A 142 11.95 -14.61 3.72
C ALA A 142 13.05 -14.96 2.71
N LEU A 143 13.23 -16.27 2.41
CA LEU A 143 14.31 -16.74 1.54
C LEU A 143 13.96 -16.68 0.05
N THR A 144 12.72 -17.03 -0.33
CA THR A 144 12.41 -17.34 -1.74
C THR A 144 11.43 -16.37 -2.39
N ASN A 145 10.75 -15.50 -1.63
CA ASN A 145 9.73 -14.63 -2.23
C ASN A 145 10.37 -13.53 -3.10
N PRO A 146 9.91 -13.32 -4.34
CA PRO A 146 10.47 -12.29 -5.21
C PRO A 146 10.32 -10.87 -4.64
N HIS A 147 9.22 -10.61 -3.94
CA HIS A 147 8.91 -9.28 -3.41
C HIS A 147 9.70 -8.99 -2.13
N LEU A 148 10.49 -7.92 -2.15
CA LEU A 148 11.32 -7.51 -1.01
C LEU A 148 10.49 -7.15 0.23
N GLU A 149 9.32 -6.55 0.05
CA GLU A 149 8.43 -6.17 1.14
C GLU A 149 7.87 -7.37 1.91
N ILE A 150 7.54 -8.47 1.21
CA ILE A 150 7.13 -9.73 1.83
C ILE A 150 8.29 -10.34 2.61
N ARG A 151 9.50 -10.34 2.02
CA ARG A 151 10.70 -10.86 2.68
C ARG A 151 11.00 -10.14 3.98
N ARG A 152 11.05 -8.81 3.94
CA ARG A 152 11.28 -7.97 5.13
C ARG A 152 10.21 -8.18 6.20
N ALA A 153 8.93 -8.19 5.81
CA ALA A 153 7.84 -8.43 6.75
C ALA A 153 7.97 -9.82 7.40
N ALA A 154 8.37 -10.84 6.64
CA ALA A 154 8.59 -12.18 7.18
C ALA A 154 9.78 -12.22 8.16
N GLU A 155 10.90 -11.58 7.83
CA GLU A 155 12.09 -11.47 8.70
C GLU A 155 11.77 -10.74 10.02
N GLU A 156 11.07 -9.61 9.95
CA GLU A 156 10.64 -8.84 11.12
C GLU A 156 9.75 -9.65 12.07
N ILE A 157 8.88 -10.51 11.51
CA ILE A 157 8.04 -11.40 12.31
C ILE A 157 8.87 -12.57 12.86
N LEU A 158 9.79 -13.14 12.08
CA LEU A 158 10.68 -14.22 12.52
C LEU A 158 11.57 -13.82 13.70
N ALA A 159 12.05 -12.58 13.74
CA ALA A 159 12.83 -12.06 14.86
C ALA A 159 12.06 -12.08 16.20
N LYS A 160 10.73 -12.19 16.17
CA LYS A 160 9.87 -12.33 17.38
C LYS A 160 9.72 -13.78 17.85
N PHE A 161 10.20 -14.74 17.07
CA PHE A 161 10.20 -16.18 17.40
C PHE A 161 11.53 -16.65 17.99
N GLU A 162 12.53 -15.77 18.07
CA GLU A 162 13.83 -15.98 18.72
C GLU A 162 13.79 -15.46 20.15
#